data_AF-A0A084VT94-F1
#
_entry.id   AF-A0A084VT94-F1
#
_cell.length_a   1.000
_cell.length_b   1.000
_cell.length_c   1.000
_cell.angle_alpha   90.00
_cell.angle_beta   90.00
_cell.angle_gamma   90.00
#
_symmetry.space_group_name_H-M   'P 1'
#
loop_
_entity.id
_entity.type
_entity.pdbx_description
1 polymer ?
#
loop_
_entity_poly.entity_id
_entity_poly.type
_entity_poly.pdbx_seq_one_letter_code
_entity_poly.pdbx_strand_id
1 'polypeptide(L)'
;MNLAAAGNVAGGGGGSSSASSTISSFGGPSVGGSGVGAGPGEPLLGLTNAETNMLMGIGAGSSDQQPPVTGYRELIQLIKLQREKINNQQADITKYDSEILYLESRSRDQIDQLDALAQEISKTDQQYRATSEQLQAFQYVEEESELVRQQEKTLKSELTLLRSKLANCETELLQCKNKIRLLMDEILVEQRKYSRQYDPNRQQLLERHLMCEVDRLQVEIDLAVQSADQANKAHEKLKGEVAMLEGAIADKKKQVEKLVHEMKEVNLQSLAVVPPAEEVRHLLEVGSVKPGSTRRMIGSPRQLENAVPTSKNPHGVWV
;
A
#
# COMPACT_ATOMS: atom_id res chain seq x y z
N MET A 1 -9.11 18.85 -5.12
CA MET A 1 -8.00 19.64 -5.70
C MET A 1 -6.71 19.03 -5.16
N ASN A 2 -6.28 17.92 -5.78
CA ASN A 2 -5.07 17.78 -6.62
C ASN A 2 -3.79 18.17 -5.86
N LEU A 3 -3.04 17.24 -5.24
CA LEU A 3 -2.13 16.20 -5.80
C LEU A 3 -1.02 16.74 -6.73
N ALA A 4 0.22 16.68 -6.24
CA ALA A 4 1.49 16.33 -6.92
C ALA A 4 2.57 16.28 -5.81
N ALA A 5 3.18 15.18 -5.37
CA ALA A 5 3.65 13.94 -5.97
C ALA A 5 4.72 14.14 -7.05
N ALA A 6 5.99 14.09 -6.64
CA ALA A 6 7.09 13.49 -7.41
C ALA A 6 8.31 13.27 -6.49
N GLY A 7 8.43 12.05 -5.97
CA GLY A 7 9.74 11.44 -5.75
C GLY A 7 10.06 10.56 -6.96
N ASN A 8 11.32 10.48 -7.35
CA ASN A 8 11.95 9.18 -7.53
C ASN A 8 13.47 9.27 -7.48
N VAL A 9 14.03 8.45 -6.60
CA VAL A 9 15.43 8.13 -6.43
C VAL A 9 15.71 6.92 -7.33
N ALA A 10 16.68 7.04 -8.24
CA ALA A 10 17.26 5.90 -8.92
C ALA A 10 18.59 5.57 -8.24
N GLY A 11 18.54 4.64 -7.28
CA GLY A 11 19.72 3.98 -6.73
C GLY A 11 20.11 2.80 -7.63
N GLY A 12 21.14 3.00 -8.46
CA GLY A 12 21.84 1.94 -9.16
C GLY A 12 23.02 1.49 -8.31
N GLY A 13 22.98 0.23 -7.87
CA GLY A 13 24.07 -0.41 -7.15
C GLY A 13 25.28 -0.69 -8.04
N GLY A 14 26.44 -0.83 -7.40
CA GLY A 14 27.64 -1.31 -8.06
C GLY A 14 28.89 -1.11 -7.22
N GLY A 15 29.40 -2.22 -6.67
CA GLY A 15 30.84 -2.44 -6.53
C GLY A 15 31.53 -1.81 -5.33
N SER A 16 31.42 -2.47 -4.18
CA SER A 16 32.46 -2.45 -3.16
C SER A 16 33.70 -3.18 -3.67
N SER A 17 34.84 -2.50 -3.76
CA SER A 17 36.17 -3.15 -3.79
C SER A 17 37.19 -2.25 -3.10
N SER A 18 37.24 -2.37 -1.77
CA SER A 18 38.33 -1.85 -0.95
C SER A 18 39.40 -2.94 -0.85
N ALA A 19 40.53 -2.76 -1.54
CA ALA A 19 41.74 -3.53 -1.27
C ALA A 19 42.60 -2.70 -0.31
N SER A 20 42.55 -3.05 0.97
CA SER A 20 43.46 -2.54 2.01
C SER A 20 44.58 -3.56 2.18
N SER A 21 45.83 -3.15 1.97
CA SER A 21 47.01 -3.96 2.22
C SER A 21 47.66 -3.50 3.52
N THR A 22 47.49 -4.28 4.59
CA THR A 22 48.29 -4.18 5.81
C THR A 22 49.44 -5.17 5.78
N ILE A 23 50.58 -4.69 6.30
CA ILE A 23 51.82 -5.40 6.60
C ILE A 23 51.67 -6.09 7.96
N SER A 24 52.12 -7.34 8.08
CA SER A 24 52.76 -7.94 9.28
C SER A 24 53.24 -9.36 8.90
N SER A 25 54.52 -9.69 9.04
CA SER A 25 55.24 -10.04 10.28
C SER A 25 55.30 -11.56 10.47
N PHE A 26 56.55 -12.05 10.49
CA PHE A 26 57.09 -13.17 11.26
C PHE A 26 56.24 -14.44 11.49
N GLY A 27 56.73 -15.54 10.92
CA GLY A 27 56.43 -16.91 11.36
C GLY A 27 57.59 -17.84 11.01
N GLY A 28 58.45 -18.14 11.99
CA GLY A 28 59.35 -19.29 11.92
C GLY A 28 58.62 -20.57 12.32
N PRO A 29 59.16 -21.73 11.90
CA PRO A 29 59.52 -22.71 12.92
C PRO A 29 60.91 -23.33 12.70
N SER A 30 61.30 -24.06 13.73
CA SER A 30 62.61 -24.56 14.12
C SER A 30 63.11 -25.79 13.36
N VAL A 31 64.27 -26.27 13.85
CA VAL A 31 64.99 -27.56 13.59
C VAL A 31 66.00 -27.44 12.44
N GLY A 32 67.30 -27.74 12.57
CA GLY A 32 68.14 -28.31 13.62
C GLY A 32 69.51 -28.67 12.99
N GLY A 33 70.55 -28.90 13.80
CA GLY A 33 71.87 -29.40 13.39
C GLY A 33 73.02 -28.50 13.85
N SER A 34 73.62 -28.73 15.01
CA SER A 34 74.77 -29.64 15.24
C SER A 34 76.04 -29.22 14.50
N GLY A 35 77.05 -28.74 15.22
CA GLY A 35 78.36 -28.45 14.64
C GLY A 35 79.38 -27.74 15.54
N VAL A 36 79.77 -28.39 16.64
CA VAL A 36 81.12 -28.47 17.23
C VAL A 36 82.02 -27.20 17.23
N GLY A 37 82.37 -26.72 18.44
CA GLY A 37 83.42 -25.73 18.64
C GLY A 37 83.68 -25.42 20.11
N ALA A 38 83.98 -26.44 20.92
CA ALA A 38 84.34 -26.30 22.32
C ALA A 38 85.82 -25.92 22.47
N GLY A 39 86.10 -24.81 23.16
CA GLY A 39 87.41 -24.48 23.70
C GLY A 39 87.27 -24.06 25.15
N PRO A 40 87.75 -24.85 26.13
CA PRO A 40 87.72 -24.48 27.54
C PRO A 40 89.03 -23.78 27.92
N GLY A 41 88.92 -22.62 28.56
CA GLY A 41 90.04 -21.95 29.22
C GLY A 41 89.88 -22.04 30.73
N GLU A 42 90.34 -23.15 31.30
CA GLU A 42 90.57 -23.30 32.75
C GLU A 42 92.07 -23.11 33.06
N PRO A 43 92.41 -22.78 34.32
CA PRO A 43 93.67 -22.16 34.72
C PRO A 43 94.78 -23.19 34.94
N LEU A 44 96.03 -22.81 34.65
CA LEU A 44 97.20 -23.65 34.88
C LEU A 44 97.80 -23.37 36.26
N LEU A 45 97.77 -24.41 37.11
CA LEU A 45 98.49 -24.53 38.37
C LEU A 45 100.00 -24.71 38.16
N GLY A 46 100.73 -24.41 39.23
CA GLY A 46 102.16 -24.19 39.26
C GLY A 46 103.08 -25.39 39.02
N LEU A 47 104.35 -25.04 38.81
CA LEU A 47 105.54 -25.89 38.93
C LEU A 47 106.68 -25.00 39.46
N THR A 48 107.05 -25.15 40.72
CA THR A 48 108.21 -25.91 41.24
C THR A 48 109.55 -25.18 41.17
N ASN A 49 110.15 -25.07 42.35
CA ASN A 49 111.53 -24.72 42.64
C ASN A 49 112.54 -25.35 41.68
N ALA A 50 113.52 -24.56 41.25
CA ALA A 50 114.83 -25.05 40.83
C ALA A 50 115.90 -24.12 41.41
N GLU A 51 116.70 -24.71 42.28
CA GLU A 51 117.92 -24.18 42.86
C GLU A 51 118.91 -23.80 41.75
N THR A 52 119.68 -22.73 41.94
CA THR A 52 121.01 -22.63 41.34
C THR A 52 121.95 -21.99 42.34
N ASN A 53 122.54 -22.89 43.12
CA ASN A 53 123.69 -22.72 43.97
C ASN A 53 124.91 -22.37 43.07
N MET A 54 125.56 -21.22 43.30
CA MET A 54 126.88 -20.91 42.73
C MET A 54 127.81 -20.54 43.88
N LEU A 55 128.37 -21.57 44.50
CA LEU A 55 129.48 -21.50 45.44
C LEU A 55 130.54 -22.51 44.98
N MET A 56 131.73 -22.01 44.61
CA MET A 56 133.07 -22.41 45.11
C MET A 56 134.16 -22.35 44.02
N GLY A 57 135.34 -21.81 44.38
CA GLY A 57 136.61 -21.97 43.66
C GLY A 57 137.48 -20.71 43.63
N ILE A 58 137.91 -20.17 44.78
CA ILE A 58 139.30 -20.18 45.29
C ILE A 58 140.39 -20.43 44.23
N GLY A 59 141.24 -19.42 44.03
CA GLY A 59 142.55 -19.52 43.39
C GLY A 59 143.39 -18.26 43.70
N ALA A 60 144.37 -18.41 44.58
CA ALA A 60 145.16 -17.36 45.21
C ALA A 60 146.08 -16.60 44.23
N GLY A 61 146.20 -15.29 44.47
CA GLY A 61 147.19 -14.41 43.85
C GLY A 61 147.44 -13.21 44.77
N SER A 62 148.55 -13.30 45.50
CA SER A 62 149.09 -12.33 46.43
C SER A 62 149.30 -10.94 45.84
N SER A 63 148.72 -9.92 46.47
CA SER A 63 149.38 -8.64 46.72
C SER A 63 148.52 -7.78 47.64
N ASP A 64 149.11 -7.47 48.78
CA ASP A 64 148.77 -6.42 49.71
C ASP A 64 148.32 -5.13 48.99
N GLN A 65 147.00 -4.93 48.90
CA GLN A 65 146.38 -3.62 48.68
C GLN A 65 145.12 -3.59 49.54
N GLN A 66 145.21 -2.87 50.66
CA GLN A 66 144.00 -2.32 51.29
C GLN A 66 143.16 -1.66 50.19
N PRO A 67 141.84 -1.93 50.12
CA PRO A 67 141.01 -1.24 49.14
C PRO A 67 141.10 0.26 49.47
N PRO A 68 141.23 1.14 48.47
CA PRO A 68 141.20 2.56 48.75
C PRO A 68 139.83 2.84 49.38
N VAL A 69 139.83 3.45 50.56
CA VAL A 69 138.63 3.73 51.38
C VAL A 69 137.55 4.49 50.58
N THR A 70 137.92 5.07 49.43
CA THR A 70 137.07 5.72 48.42
C THR A 70 136.23 4.74 47.57
N GLY A 71 136.79 3.66 47.04
CA GLY A 71 136.06 2.74 46.14
C GLY A 71 134.98 1.93 46.87
N TYR A 72 135.25 1.55 48.11
CA TYR A 72 134.26 0.91 48.99
C TYR A 72 133.11 1.87 49.36
N ARG A 73 133.42 3.16 49.54
CA ARG A 73 132.43 4.21 49.83
C ARG A 73 131.48 4.48 48.66
N GLU A 74 132.01 4.52 47.44
CA GLU A 74 131.22 4.65 46.21
C GLU A 74 130.32 3.45 45.96
N LEU A 75 130.83 2.24 46.20
CA LEU A 75 130.04 1.02 46.11
C LEU A 75 128.86 1.02 47.10
N ILE A 76 129.09 1.43 48.36
CA ILE A 76 128.02 1.57 49.36
C ILE A 76 126.98 2.60 48.90
N GLN A 77 127.41 3.73 48.33
CA GLN A 77 126.50 4.74 47.81
C GLN A 77 125.67 4.23 46.63
N LEU A 78 126.28 3.47 45.72
CA LEU A 78 125.57 2.83 44.61
C LEU A 78 124.54 1.81 45.12
N ILE A 79 124.90 0.99 46.11
CA ILE A 79 123.98 0.04 46.74
C ILE A 79 122.79 0.77 47.37
N LYS A 80 123.03 1.91 48.03
CA LYS A 80 121.94 2.74 48.60
C LYS A 80 121.01 3.27 47.50
N LEU A 81 121.56 3.85 46.44
CA LEU A 81 120.78 4.38 45.32
C LEU A 81 120.00 3.27 44.59
N GLN A 82 120.60 2.09 44.41
CA GLN A 82 119.92 0.92 43.84
C GLN A 82 118.80 0.42 44.74
N ARG A 83 119.02 0.34 46.07
CA ARG A 83 117.98 -0.02 47.04
C ARG A 83 116.83 0.98 47.02
N GLU A 84 117.12 2.27 46.94
CA GLU A 84 116.11 3.33 46.81
C GLU A 84 115.34 3.21 45.50
N LYS A 85 116.02 2.96 44.38
CA LYS A 85 115.38 2.71 43.08
C LYS A 85 114.45 1.49 43.12
N ILE A 86 114.91 0.38 43.71
CA ILE A 86 114.10 -0.84 43.89
C ILE A 86 112.88 -0.53 44.77
N ASN A 87 113.05 0.20 45.86
CA ASN A 87 111.93 0.58 46.73
C ASN A 87 110.89 1.45 45.99
N ASN A 88 111.33 2.40 45.17
CA ASN A 88 110.43 3.23 44.37
C ASN A 88 109.69 2.39 43.33
N GLN A 89 110.40 1.50 42.62
CA GLN A 89 109.78 0.56 41.68
C GLN A 89 108.76 -0.36 42.37
N GLN A 90 109.06 -0.82 43.59
CA GLN A 90 108.13 -1.63 44.36
C GLN A 90 106.87 -0.86 44.76
N ALA A 91 107.01 0.42 45.11
CA ALA A 91 105.87 1.30 45.40
C ALA A 91 105.02 1.55 44.14
N ASP A 92 105.64 1.79 43.00
CA ASP A 92 104.95 1.99 41.71
C ASP A 92 104.21 0.72 41.27
N ILE A 93 104.83 -0.46 41.37
CA ILE A 93 104.18 -1.75 41.09
C ILE A 93 102.94 -1.92 41.97
N THR A 94 103.08 -1.71 43.28
CA THR A 94 101.94 -1.81 44.22
C THR A 94 100.81 -0.85 43.86
N LYS A 95 101.15 0.37 43.40
CA LYS A 95 100.17 1.34 42.92
C LYS A 95 99.48 0.84 41.65
N TYR A 96 100.23 0.37 40.64
CA TYR A 96 99.64 -0.14 39.40
C TYR A 96 98.78 -1.39 39.64
N ASP A 97 99.18 -2.30 40.53
CA ASP A 97 98.36 -3.44 40.94
C ASP A 97 97.02 -2.99 41.53
N SER A 98 97.03 -1.96 42.38
CA SER A 98 95.78 -1.40 42.95
C SER A 98 94.90 -0.73 41.89
N GLU A 99 95.49 -0.08 40.89
CA GLU A 99 94.78 0.57 39.79
C GLU A 99 94.16 -0.47 38.84
N ILE A 100 94.89 -1.54 38.50
CA ILE A 100 94.38 -2.67 37.71
C ILE A 100 93.15 -3.27 38.39
N LEU A 101 93.25 -3.59 39.70
CA LEU A 101 92.12 -4.15 40.45
C LEU A 101 90.90 -3.22 40.46
N TYR A 102 91.12 -1.91 40.62
CA TYR A 102 90.04 -0.93 40.56
C TYR A 102 89.37 -0.88 39.19
N LEU A 103 90.16 -0.84 38.11
CA LEU A 103 89.66 -0.79 36.74
C LEU A 103 88.93 -2.09 36.36
N GLU A 104 89.44 -3.24 36.78
CA GLU A 104 88.77 -4.54 36.57
C GLU A 104 87.45 -4.65 37.33
N SER A 105 87.40 -4.16 38.58
CA SER A 105 86.16 -4.12 39.36
C SER A 105 85.15 -3.19 38.69
N ARG A 106 85.57 -1.98 38.29
CA ARG A 106 84.72 -1.01 37.62
C ARG A 106 84.23 -1.50 36.26
N SER A 107 85.07 -2.24 35.53
CA SER A 107 84.68 -2.87 34.26
C SER A 107 83.62 -3.94 34.48
N ARG A 108 83.73 -4.75 35.55
CA ARG A 108 82.68 -5.72 35.92
C ARG A 108 81.36 -5.04 36.25
N ASP A 109 81.39 -4.00 37.08
CA ASP A 109 80.18 -3.23 37.43
C ASP A 109 79.52 -2.60 36.20
N GLN A 110 80.31 -2.13 35.23
CA GLN A 110 79.78 -1.60 33.97
C GLN A 110 79.12 -2.67 33.10
N ILE A 111 79.69 -3.88 33.05
CA ILE A 111 79.10 -5.02 32.33
C ILE A 111 77.75 -5.38 32.97
N ASP A 112 77.70 -5.49 34.29
CA ASP A 112 76.46 -5.80 35.02
C ASP A 112 75.37 -4.73 34.77
N GLN A 113 75.74 -3.45 34.69
CA GLN A 113 74.83 -2.36 34.34
C GLN A 113 74.32 -2.47 32.90
N LEU A 114 75.19 -2.81 31.94
CA LEU A 114 74.79 -3.00 30.54
C LEU A 114 73.85 -4.20 30.40
N ASP A 115 74.09 -5.28 31.11
CA ASP A 115 73.22 -6.46 31.12
C ASP A 115 71.85 -6.15 31.72
N ALA A 116 71.80 -5.40 32.83
CA ALA A 116 70.55 -4.94 33.42
C ALA A 116 69.76 -4.04 32.46
N LEU A 117 70.43 -3.13 31.78
CA LEU A 117 69.81 -2.23 30.79
C LEU A 117 69.31 -3.01 29.56
N ALA A 118 70.05 -4.01 29.10
CA ALA A 118 69.63 -4.90 28.01
C ALA A 118 68.37 -5.71 28.39
N GLN A 119 68.29 -6.20 29.62
CA GLN A 119 67.08 -6.87 30.14
C GLN A 119 65.89 -5.91 30.20
N GLU A 120 66.10 -4.66 30.62
CA GLU A 120 65.04 -3.64 30.69
C GLU A 120 64.52 -3.25 29.29
N ILE A 121 65.42 -3.13 28.30
CA ILE A 121 65.03 -2.94 26.89
C ILE A 121 64.18 -4.11 26.42
N SER A 122 64.63 -5.35 26.64
CA SER A 122 63.89 -6.54 26.20
C SER A 122 62.50 -6.62 26.83
N LYS A 123 62.38 -6.29 28.12
CA LYS A 123 61.11 -6.22 28.83
C LYS A 123 60.19 -5.14 28.24
N THR A 124 60.74 -3.96 27.96
CA THR A 124 59.99 -2.84 27.37
C THR A 124 59.49 -3.18 25.97
N ASP A 125 60.32 -3.82 25.14
CA ASP A 125 59.95 -4.26 23.80
C ASP A 125 58.83 -5.31 23.82
N GLN A 126 58.90 -6.27 24.75
CA GLN A 126 57.82 -7.25 24.94
C GLN A 126 56.51 -6.57 25.34
N GLN A 127 56.57 -5.62 26.28
CA GLN A 127 55.40 -4.86 26.71
C GLN A 127 54.82 -4.00 25.58
N TYR A 128 55.67 -3.40 24.75
CA TYR A 128 55.24 -2.64 23.58
C TYR A 128 54.49 -3.52 22.57
N ARG A 129 55.03 -4.72 22.26
CA ARG A 129 54.36 -5.68 21.37
C ARG A 129 53.01 -6.12 21.92
N ALA A 130 52.94 -6.51 23.19
CA ALA A 130 51.69 -6.92 23.83
C ALA A 130 50.65 -5.79 23.84
N THR A 131 51.08 -4.54 24.10
CA THR A 131 50.19 -3.38 24.08
C THR A 131 49.69 -3.10 22.65
N SER A 132 50.55 -3.24 21.64
CA SER A 132 50.17 -3.08 20.23
C SER A 132 49.14 -4.11 19.80
N GLU A 133 49.30 -5.38 20.19
CA GLU A 133 48.32 -6.45 19.92
C GLU A 133 46.98 -6.16 20.61
N GLN A 134 47.02 -5.68 21.86
CA GLN A 134 45.82 -5.30 22.59
C GLN A 134 45.09 -4.11 21.95
N LEU A 135 45.83 -3.11 21.45
CA LEU A 135 45.25 -1.98 20.73
C LEU A 135 44.54 -2.43 19.45
N GLN A 136 45.14 -3.36 18.71
CA GLN A 136 44.51 -3.94 17.52
C GLN A 136 43.22 -4.70 17.88
N ALA A 137 43.21 -5.45 18.99
CA ALA A 137 42.00 -6.11 19.47
C ALA A 137 40.89 -5.12 19.82
N PHE A 138 41.21 -4.00 20.46
CA PHE A 138 40.23 -2.94 20.75
C PHE A 138 39.66 -2.32 19.48
N GLN A 139 40.48 -2.12 18.45
CA GLN A 139 40.00 -1.59 17.17
C GLN A 139 38.91 -2.49 16.56
N TYR A 140 39.10 -3.82 16.55
CA TYR A 140 38.07 -4.74 16.06
C TYR A 140 36.76 -4.67 16.87
N VAL A 141 36.86 -4.49 18.19
CA VAL A 141 35.68 -4.33 19.06
C VAL A 141 34.96 -3.01 18.79
N GLU A 142 35.69 -1.92 18.53
CA GLU A 142 35.09 -0.64 18.14
C GLU A 142 34.36 -0.72 16.80
N GLU A 143 34.97 -1.35 15.80
CA GLU A 143 34.35 -1.57 14.47
C GLU A 143 33.06 -2.40 14.58
N GLU A 144 33.08 -3.49 15.36
CA GLU A 144 31.89 -4.32 15.61
C GLU A 144 30.80 -3.56 16.36
N SER A 145 31.18 -2.76 17.37
CA SER A 145 30.25 -1.90 18.11
C SER A 145 29.56 -0.88 17.18
N GLU A 146 30.30 -0.31 16.24
CA GLU A 146 29.74 0.61 15.26
C GLU A 146 28.78 -0.09 14.29
N LEU A 147 29.11 -1.30 13.85
CA LEU A 147 28.23 -2.12 13.00
C LEU A 147 26.92 -2.45 13.74
N VAL A 148 26.99 -2.91 14.98
CA VAL A 148 25.81 -3.22 15.82
C VAL A 148 24.95 -1.96 16.01
N ARG A 149 25.57 -0.79 16.23
CA ARG A 149 24.84 0.48 16.37
C ARG A 149 24.10 0.86 15.07
N GLN A 150 24.68 0.58 13.90
CA GLN A 150 24.00 0.81 12.63
C GLN A 150 22.82 -0.15 12.44
N GLN A 151 23.00 -1.43 12.74
CA GLN A 151 21.92 -2.43 12.71
C GLN A 151 20.77 -2.04 13.65
N GLU A 152 21.08 -1.57 14.86
CA GLU A 152 20.09 -1.11 15.82
C GLU A 152 19.26 0.06 15.24
N LYS A 153 19.90 1.02 14.55
CA LYS A 153 19.19 2.12 13.89
C LYS A 153 18.27 1.62 12.79
N THR A 154 18.74 0.68 11.96
CA THR A 154 17.94 0.07 10.91
C THR A 154 16.72 -0.64 11.50
N LEU A 155 16.91 -1.49 12.50
CA LEU A 155 15.83 -2.20 13.18
C LEU A 155 14.82 -1.24 13.85
N LYS A 156 15.28 -0.13 14.45
CA LYS A 156 14.39 0.92 14.98
C LYS A 156 13.53 1.56 13.88
N SER A 157 14.10 1.80 12.70
CA SER A 157 13.37 2.35 11.56
C SER A 157 12.32 1.36 11.02
N GLU A 158 12.68 0.08 10.91
CA GLU A 158 11.78 -1.00 10.49
C GLU A 158 10.63 -1.18 11.49
N LEU A 159 10.92 -1.17 12.78
CA LEU A 159 9.91 -1.23 13.84
C LEU A 159 8.89 -0.08 13.72
N THR A 160 9.37 1.13 13.42
CA THR A 160 8.51 2.31 13.24
C THR A 160 7.62 2.14 12.01
N LEU A 161 8.18 1.65 10.89
CA LEU A 161 7.43 1.36 9.68
C LEU A 161 6.35 0.29 9.92
N LEU A 162 6.70 -0.81 10.60
CA LEU A 162 5.76 -1.88 10.91
C LEU A 162 4.63 -1.42 11.82
N ARG A 163 4.91 -0.58 12.82
CA ARG A 163 3.88 0.04 13.67
C ARG A 163 2.92 0.90 12.85
N SER A 164 3.43 1.69 11.90
CA SER A 164 2.59 2.48 10.99
C SER A 164 1.71 1.61 10.10
N LYS A 165 2.27 0.51 9.54
CA LYS A 165 1.50 -0.46 8.74
C LYS A 165 0.40 -1.13 9.56
N LEU A 166 0.70 -1.53 10.78
CA LEU A 166 -0.27 -2.13 11.69
C LEU A 166 -1.45 -1.17 11.95
N ALA A 167 -1.15 0.08 12.31
CA ALA A 167 -2.17 1.11 12.53
C ALA A 167 -3.04 1.33 11.29
N ASN A 168 -2.44 1.30 10.08
CA ASN A 168 -3.21 1.37 8.84
C ASN A 168 -4.17 0.19 8.69
N CYS A 169 -3.69 -1.05 8.88
CA CYS A 169 -4.54 -2.24 8.82
C CYS A 169 -5.68 -2.22 9.85
N GLU A 170 -5.42 -1.72 11.06
CA GLU A 170 -6.45 -1.54 12.10
C GLU A 170 -7.56 -0.58 11.65
N THR A 171 -7.18 0.53 11.01
CA THR A 171 -8.16 1.48 10.47
C THR A 171 -8.98 0.89 9.30
N GLU A 172 -8.34 0.19 8.37
CA GLU A 172 -9.02 -0.52 7.27
C GLU A 172 -10.00 -1.57 7.82
N LEU A 173 -9.60 -2.34 8.83
CA LEU A 173 -10.45 -3.33 9.47
C LEU A 173 -11.69 -2.69 10.12
N LEU A 174 -11.50 -1.56 10.82
CA LEU A 174 -12.61 -0.79 11.39
C LEU A 174 -13.58 -0.27 10.32
N GLN A 175 -13.05 0.19 9.18
CA GLN A 175 -13.87 0.61 8.04
C GLN A 175 -14.67 -0.57 7.47
N CYS A 176 -14.04 -1.72 7.26
CA CYS A 176 -14.71 -2.95 6.80
C CYS A 176 -15.82 -3.37 7.77
N LYS A 177 -15.55 -3.37 9.07
CA LYS A 177 -16.55 -3.68 10.11
C LYS A 177 -17.76 -2.74 10.03
N ASN A 178 -17.52 -1.44 9.89
CA ASN A 178 -18.60 -0.46 9.74
C ASN A 178 -19.41 -0.66 8.45
N LYS A 179 -18.73 -0.96 7.34
CA LYS A 179 -19.40 -1.26 6.06
C LYS A 179 -20.30 -2.49 6.17
N ILE A 180 -19.82 -3.56 6.80
CA ILE A 180 -20.61 -4.78 7.05
C ILE A 180 -21.85 -4.44 7.87
N ARG A 181 -21.71 -3.63 8.94
CA ARG A 181 -22.83 -3.20 9.77
C ARG A 181 -23.90 -2.48 8.95
N LEU A 182 -23.51 -1.51 8.13
CA LEU A 182 -24.44 -0.76 7.28
C LEU A 182 -25.15 -1.67 6.26
N LEU A 183 -24.41 -2.58 5.61
CA LEU A 183 -25.00 -3.55 4.68
C LEU A 183 -25.98 -4.50 5.37
N MET A 184 -25.69 -4.94 6.60
CA MET A 184 -26.64 -5.73 7.39
C MET A 184 -27.92 -4.94 7.69
N ASP A 185 -27.80 -3.67 8.08
CA ASP A 185 -28.94 -2.79 8.33
C ASP A 185 -29.79 -2.62 7.04
N GLU A 186 -29.15 -2.42 5.89
CA GLU A 186 -29.80 -2.34 4.58
C GLU A 186 -30.52 -3.64 4.22
N ILE A 187 -29.89 -4.80 4.41
CA ILE A 187 -30.50 -6.11 4.18
C ILE A 187 -31.75 -6.30 5.05
N LEU A 188 -31.70 -5.92 6.34
CA LEU A 188 -32.86 -6.02 7.23
C LEU A 188 -34.00 -5.09 6.83
N VAL A 189 -33.69 -3.89 6.32
CA VAL A 189 -34.70 -2.98 5.75
C VAL A 189 -35.32 -3.60 4.51
N GLU A 190 -34.52 -4.13 3.60
CA GLU A 190 -34.99 -4.70 2.34
C GLU A 190 -35.80 -5.98 2.57
N GLN A 191 -35.38 -6.83 3.51
CA GLN A 191 -36.16 -8.00 3.93
C GLN A 191 -37.53 -7.61 4.47
N ARG A 192 -37.61 -6.56 5.31
CA ARG A 192 -38.91 -6.05 5.79
C ARG A 192 -39.78 -5.50 4.67
N LYS A 193 -39.21 -4.82 3.68
CA LYS A 193 -39.96 -4.37 2.49
C LYS A 193 -40.48 -5.56 1.69
N TYR A 194 -39.62 -6.55 1.43
CA TYR A 194 -39.96 -7.77 0.72
C TYR A 194 -41.12 -8.50 1.43
N SER A 195 -41.03 -8.71 2.75
CA SER A 195 -42.10 -9.33 3.53
C SER A 195 -43.43 -8.57 3.48
N ARG A 196 -43.42 -7.23 3.42
CA ARG A 196 -44.65 -6.43 3.27
C ARG A 196 -45.24 -6.46 1.86
N GLN A 197 -44.38 -6.45 0.84
CA GLN A 197 -44.81 -6.47 -0.56
C GLN A 197 -45.38 -7.83 -0.95
N TYR A 198 -44.75 -8.91 -0.49
CA TYR A 198 -45.14 -10.30 -0.76
C TYR A 198 -45.91 -10.93 0.41
N ASP A 199 -46.57 -10.12 1.24
CA ASP A 199 -47.48 -10.66 2.27
C ASP A 199 -48.60 -11.43 1.56
N PRO A 200 -48.67 -12.78 1.73
CA PRO A 200 -49.65 -13.59 1.03
C PRO A 200 -51.08 -13.15 1.31
N ASN A 201 -51.36 -12.63 2.51
CA ASN A 201 -52.69 -12.13 2.86
C ASN A 201 -53.05 -10.88 2.06
N ARG A 202 -52.09 -9.96 1.88
CA ARG A 202 -52.30 -8.74 1.08
C ARG A 202 -52.48 -9.09 -0.40
N GLN A 203 -51.69 -10.02 -0.91
CA GLN A 203 -51.79 -10.47 -2.29
C GLN A 203 -53.11 -11.21 -2.55
N GLN A 204 -53.52 -12.11 -1.66
CA GLN A 204 -54.81 -12.80 -1.72
C GLN A 204 -56.00 -11.83 -1.61
N LEU A 205 -55.92 -10.81 -0.75
CA LEU A 205 -56.98 -9.81 -0.62
C LEU A 205 -57.12 -8.99 -1.90
N LEU A 206 -56.00 -8.62 -2.53
CA LEU A 206 -55.99 -7.92 -3.81
C LEU A 206 -56.55 -8.79 -4.93
N GLU A 207 -56.12 -10.06 -5.02
CA GLU A 207 -56.64 -11.02 -6.00
C GLU A 207 -58.14 -11.23 -5.84
N ARG A 208 -58.63 -11.42 -4.60
CA ARG A 208 -60.05 -11.53 -4.29
C ARG A 208 -60.82 -10.27 -4.69
N HIS A 209 -60.28 -9.08 -4.40
CA HIS A 209 -60.90 -7.83 -4.80
C HIS A 209 -61.02 -7.72 -6.32
N LEU A 210 -59.95 -8.05 -7.05
CA LEU A 210 -59.95 -8.06 -8.52
C LEU A 210 -60.97 -9.07 -9.06
N MET A 211 -61.06 -10.26 -8.46
CA MET A 211 -62.04 -11.28 -8.84
C MET A 211 -63.48 -10.78 -8.64
N CYS A 212 -63.79 -10.16 -7.50
CA CYS A 212 -65.11 -9.55 -7.27
C CYS A 212 -65.43 -8.43 -8.28
N GLU A 213 -64.45 -7.62 -8.66
CA GLU A 213 -64.64 -6.60 -9.69
C GLU A 213 -64.88 -7.21 -11.07
N VAL A 214 -64.20 -8.31 -11.41
CA VAL A 214 -64.48 -9.06 -12.64
C VAL A 214 -65.90 -9.62 -12.63
N ASP A 215 -66.34 -10.23 -11.53
CA ASP A 215 -67.71 -10.75 -11.39
C ASP A 215 -68.75 -9.64 -11.52
N ARG A 216 -68.51 -8.48 -10.88
CA ARG A 216 -69.39 -7.30 -11.00
C ARG A 216 -69.47 -6.81 -12.45
N LEU A 217 -68.34 -6.67 -13.12
CA LEU A 217 -68.28 -6.26 -14.52
C LEU A 217 -68.97 -7.28 -15.43
N GLN A 218 -68.87 -8.58 -15.14
CA GLN A 218 -69.56 -9.62 -15.89
C GLN A 218 -71.08 -9.49 -15.79
N VAL A 219 -71.62 -9.23 -14.59
CA VAL A 219 -73.05 -8.97 -14.40
C VAL A 219 -73.49 -7.72 -15.16
N GLU A 220 -72.69 -6.65 -15.16
CA GLU A 220 -72.97 -5.44 -15.92
C GLU A 220 -72.99 -5.68 -17.43
N ILE A 221 -72.06 -6.51 -17.93
CA ILE A 221 -72.04 -6.94 -19.33
C ILE A 221 -73.30 -7.74 -19.66
N ASP A 222 -73.66 -8.74 -18.85
CA ASP A 222 -74.83 -9.58 -19.11
C ASP A 222 -76.14 -8.77 -19.12
N LEU A 223 -76.28 -7.80 -18.21
CA LEU A 223 -77.40 -6.86 -18.20
C LEU A 223 -77.41 -5.97 -19.45
N ALA A 224 -76.25 -5.49 -19.89
CA ALA A 224 -76.13 -4.70 -21.12
C ALA A 224 -76.50 -5.53 -22.36
N VAL A 225 -76.09 -6.79 -22.43
CA VAL A 225 -76.45 -7.74 -23.49
C VAL A 225 -77.97 -7.99 -23.50
N GLN A 226 -78.56 -8.30 -22.35
CA GLN A 226 -80.02 -8.51 -22.26
C GLN A 226 -80.80 -7.25 -22.66
N SER A 227 -80.34 -6.06 -22.26
CA SER A 227 -80.92 -4.78 -22.67
C SER A 227 -80.82 -4.57 -24.18
N ALA A 228 -79.66 -4.87 -24.79
CA ALA A 228 -79.47 -4.80 -26.23
C ALA A 228 -80.37 -5.78 -26.99
N ASP A 229 -80.54 -7.01 -26.50
CA ASP A 229 -81.45 -7.99 -27.08
C ASP A 229 -82.91 -7.56 -27.00
N GLN A 230 -83.32 -6.96 -25.88
CA GLN A 230 -84.66 -6.38 -25.73
C GLN A 230 -84.88 -5.22 -26.71
N ALA A 231 -83.89 -4.33 -26.86
CA ALA A 231 -83.92 -3.25 -27.84
C ALA A 231 -83.99 -3.79 -29.27
N ASN A 232 -83.24 -4.83 -29.61
CA ASN A 232 -83.27 -5.50 -30.91
C ASN A 232 -84.63 -6.15 -31.19
N LYS A 233 -85.23 -6.83 -30.21
CA LYS A 233 -86.60 -7.38 -30.34
C LYS A 233 -87.64 -6.30 -30.58
N ALA A 234 -87.55 -5.18 -29.87
CA ALA A 234 -88.43 -4.03 -30.09
C ALA A 234 -88.22 -3.43 -31.48
N HIS A 235 -86.97 -3.31 -31.94
CA HIS A 235 -86.63 -2.85 -33.28
C HIS A 235 -87.22 -3.73 -34.38
N GLU A 236 -87.05 -5.06 -34.30
CA GLU A 236 -87.63 -5.98 -35.30
C GLU A 236 -89.16 -5.97 -35.28
N LYS A 237 -89.79 -5.82 -34.11
CA LYS A 237 -91.25 -5.65 -34.01
C LYS A 237 -91.72 -4.37 -34.72
N LEU A 238 -91.09 -3.23 -34.42
CA LEU A 238 -91.40 -1.96 -35.07
C LEU A 238 -91.18 -2.02 -36.58
N LYS A 239 -90.08 -2.64 -37.02
CA LYS A 239 -89.80 -2.87 -38.44
C LYS A 239 -90.88 -3.70 -39.12
N GLY A 240 -91.41 -4.74 -38.45
CA GLY A 240 -92.55 -5.51 -38.93
C GLY A 240 -93.83 -4.68 -39.02
N GLU A 241 -94.13 -3.86 -38.00
CA GLU A 241 -95.27 -2.93 -38.01
C GLU A 241 -95.15 -1.90 -39.14
N VAL A 242 -93.96 -1.33 -39.36
CA VAL A 242 -93.67 -0.42 -40.47
C VAL A 242 -93.91 -1.11 -41.81
N ALA A 243 -93.37 -2.32 -42.02
CA ALA A 243 -93.58 -3.07 -43.25
C ALA A 243 -95.06 -3.38 -43.52
N MET A 244 -95.84 -3.72 -42.48
CA MET A 244 -97.29 -3.90 -42.60
C MET A 244 -98.01 -2.60 -42.98
N LEU A 245 -97.66 -1.48 -42.35
CA LEU A 245 -98.23 -0.16 -42.66
C LEU A 245 -97.87 0.29 -44.07
N GLU A 246 -96.62 0.09 -44.49
CA GLU A 246 -96.17 0.36 -45.87
C GLU A 246 -96.96 -0.47 -46.89
N GLY A 247 -97.19 -1.76 -46.60
CA GLY A 247 -98.04 -2.63 -47.41
C GLY A 247 -99.49 -2.12 -47.49
N ALA A 248 -100.09 -1.77 -46.34
CA ALA A 248 -101.44 -1.21 -46.30
C ALA A 248 -101.55 0.14 -47.05
N ILE A 249 -100.53 0.99 -46.95
CA ILE A 249 -100.44 2.25 -47.70
C ILE A 249 -100.35 1.95 -49.21
N ALA A 250 -99.55 0.96 -49.63
CA ALA A 250 -99.44 0.57 -51.03
C ALA A 250 -100.79 0.05 -51.58
N ASP A 251 -101.50 -0.79 -50.84
CA ASP A 251 -102.83 -1.26 -51.21
C ASP A 251 -103.84 -0.11 -51.29
N LYS A 252 -103.80 0.83 -50.34
CA LYS A 252 -104.64 2.03 -50.37
C LYS A 252 -104.31 2.91 -51.57
N LYS A 253 -103.03 3.09 -51.93
CA LYS A 253 -102.62 3.79 -53.15
C LYS A 253 -103.20 3.11 -54.39
N LYS A 254 -103.12 1.78 -54.49
CA LYS A 254 -103.71 1.01 -55.60
C LYS A 254 -105.24 1.15 -55.67
N GLN A 255 -105.92 1.13 -54.53
CA GLN A 255 -107.37 1.39 -54.45
C GLN A 255 -107.71 2.82 -54.92
N VAL A 256 -106.93 3.82 -54.50
CA VAL A 256 -107.10 5.22 -54.94
C VAL A 256 -106.85 5.34 -56.45
N GLU A 257 -105.79 4.74 -56.99
CA GLU A 257 -105.55 4.72 -58.44
C GLU A 257 -106.69 4.06 -59.22
N LYS A 258 -107.25 2.95 -58.70
CA LYS A 258 -108.42 2.28 -59.29
C LYS A 258 -109.64 3.20 -59.28
N LEU A 259 -109.96 3.81 -58.14
CA LEU A 259 -111.06 4.76 -58.02
C LEU A 259 -110.85 6.00 -58.92
N VAL A 260 -109.63 6.48 -59.06
CA VAL A 260 -109.29 7.57 -59.99
C VAL A 260 -109.52 7.12 -61.44
N HIS A 261 -109.18 5.88 -61.79
CA HIS A 261 -109.43 5.33 -63.12
C HIS A 261 -110.94 5.17 -63.39
N GLU A 262 -111.67 4.56 -62.46
CA GLU A 262 -113.14 4.42 -62.50
C GLU A 262 -113.82 5.80 -62.58
N MET A 263 -113.39 6.78 -61.79
CA MET A 263 -113.92 8.15 -61.82
C MET A 263 -113.62 8.85 -63.16
N LYS A 264 -112.42 8.67 -63.73
CA LYS A 264 -112.09 9.17 -65.07
C LYS A 264 -112.98 8.52 -66.13
N GLU A 265 -113.23 7.22 -66.02
CA GLU A 265 -114.10 6.47 -66.93
C GLU A 265 -115.56 6.95 -66.84
N VAL A 266 -116.11 7.10 -65.63
CA VAL A 266 -117.45 7.67 -65.40
C VAL A 266 -117.53 9.11 -65.93
N ASN A 267 -116.52 9.94 -65.69
CA ASN A 267 -116.49 11.31 -66.22
C ASN A 267 -116.43 11.32 -67.77
N LEU A 268 -115.66 10.42 -68.40
CA LEU A 268 -115.62 10.25 -69.86
C LEU A 268 -116.97 9.76 -70.41
N GLN A 269 -117.62 8.80 -69.75
CA GLN A 269 -118.96 8.33 -70.09
C GLN A 269 -120.00 9.45 -69.95
N SER A 270 -119.91 10.26 -68.89
CA SER A 270 -120.77 11.44 -68.68
C SER A 270 -120.59 12.50 -69.77
N LEU A 271 -119.34 12.76 -70.20
CA LEU A 271 -119.05 13.67 -71.32
C LEU A 271 -119.42 13.10 -72.70
N ALA A 272 -119.46 11.77 -72.85
CA ALA A 272 -119.95 11.13 -74.07
C ALA A 272 -121.48 11.19 -74.21
N VAL A 273 -122.21 11.46 -73.13
CA VAL A 273 -123.66 11.67 -73.11
C VAL A 273 -123.98 13.17 -73.03
N VAL A 274 -123.66 13.90 -74.11
CA VAL A 274 -124.27 15.21 -74.41
C VAL A 274 -124.65 15.29 -75.88
N PRO A 275 -125.96 15.38 -76.19
CA PRO A 275 -126.49 16.18 -77.30
C PRO A 275 -127.03 17.55 -76.79
N PRO A 276 -127.28 18.52 -77.69
CA PRO A 276 -127.03 19.97 -77.47
C PRO A 276 -128.06 20.71 -76.61
N ALA A 277 -127.63 21.87 -76.09
CA ALA A 277 -128.33 23.16 -75.84
C ALA A 277 -129.87 23.12 -75.64
N GLU A 278 -130.51 23.76 -74.67
CA GLU A 278 -130.26 24.99 -73.92
C GLU A 278 -131.00 24.90 -72.58
N GLU A 279 -130.34 25.29 -71.49
CA GLU A 279 -130.95 26.09 -70.41
C GLU A 279 -129.79 26.64 -69.58
N VAL A 280 -129.16 27.67 -70.16
CA VAL A 280 -128.36 28.61 -69.41
C VAL A 280 -129.35 29.43 -68.56
N ARG A 281 -128.93 29.81 -67.35
CA ARG A 281 -129.08 31.19 -66.80
C ARG A 281 -129.73 31.39 -65.43
N HIS A 282 -129.74 30.43 -64.51
CA HIS A 282 -130.20 30.76 -63.15
C HIS A 282 -129.53 30.03 -61.99
N LEU A 283 -128.18 30.03 -61.92
CA LEU A 283 -127.43 29.81 -60.67
C LEU A 283 -126.00 30.43 -60.73
N LEU A 284 -125.86 31.53 -61.46
CA LEU A 284 -124.72 32.45 -61.33
C LEU A 284 -125.23 33.67 -60.55
N GLU A 285 -124.45 34.07 -59.53
CA GLU A 285 -124.57 35.26 -58.67
C GLU A 285 -125.38 35.15 -57.36
N VAL A 286 -124.72 34.58 -56.35
CA VAL A 286 -124.43 35.26 -55.06
C VAL A 286 -123.02 34.76 -54.67
N GLY A 287 -121.93 35.52 -54.89
CA GLY A 287 -121.36 36.48 -53.93
C GLY A 287 -121.00 35.81 -52.59
N SER A 288 -119.83 35.86 -51.97
CA SER A 288 -118.64 36.71 -52.01
C SER A 288 -117.75 36.24 -50.83
N VAL A 289 -116.42 36.39 -50.96
CA VAL A 289 -115.34 36.32 -49.92
C VAL A 289 -115.09 35.00 -49.15
N LYS A 290 -113.86 34.49 -48.96
CA LYS A 290 -112.56 35.19 -48.79
C LYS A 290 -111.36 34.24 -49.09
N PRO A 291 -110.33 34.69 -49.83
CA PRO A 291 -109.04 34.00 -49.95
C PRO A 291 -108.20 34.16 -48.66
N GLY A 292 -107.46 33.12 -48.28
CA GLY A 292 -106.44 33.20 -47.23
C GLY A 292 -106.91 32.78 -45.84
N SER A 293 -106.67 31.52 -45.51
CA SER A 293 -106.49 31.10 -44.11
C SER A 293 -105.11 30.45 -43.97
N THR A 294 -104.10 31.31 -44.02
CA THR A 294 -102.80 31.03 -43.44
C THR A 294 -103.02 30.89 -41.93
N ARG A 295 -103.06 29.67 -41.42
CA ARG A 295 -103.01 29.43 -39.98
C ARG A 295 -101.62 29.86 -39.52
N ARG A 296 -101.54 31.03 -38.88
CA ARG A 296 -100.32 31.54 -38.27
C ARG A 296 -99.77 30.47 -37.33
N MET A 297 -98.54 30.01 -37.59
CA MET A 297 -97.74 29.35 -36.57
C MET A 297 -97.62 30.33 -35.40
N ILE A 298 -98.24 30.00 -34.28
CA ILE A 298 -97.94 30.63 -33.00
C ILE A 298 -96.57 30.09 -32.61
N GLY A 299 -95.53 30.88 -32.87
CA GLY A 299 -94.14 30.56 -32.54
C GLY A 299 -93.18 31.09 -33.58
N SER A 300 -92.26 31.98 -33.16
CA SER A 300 -91.18 32.48 -34.01
C SER A 300 -90.20 31.34 -34.30
N PRO A 301 -89.87 31.03 -35.58
CA PRO A 301 -88.86 30.03 -35.93
C PRO A 301 -87.47 30.28 -35.33
N ARG A 302 -87.20 31.47 -34.78
CA ARG A 302 -85.95 31.84 -34.10
C ARG A 302 -85.88 31.44 -32.62
N GLN A 303 -86.94 30.86 -32.05
CA GLN A 303 -86.92 30.41 -30.64
C GLN A 303 -86.21 29.06 -30.44
N LEU A 304 -85.70 28.42 -31.49
CA LEU A 304 -84.86 27.21 -31.43
C LEU A 304 -83.35 27.50 -31.53
N GLU A 305 -82.93 28.75 -31.64
CA GLU A 305 -81.50 29.12 -31.78
C GLU A 305 -80.74 29.27 -30.45
N ASN A 306 -81.43 29.22 -29.29
CA ASN A 306 -80.81 29.35 -27.97
C ASN A 306 -81.14 28.17 -27.02
N ALA A 307 -80.90 26.93 -27.45
CA ALA A 307 -80.72 25.86 -26.47
C ALA A 307 -79.37 26.07 -25.75
N VAL A 308 -79.44 26.50 -24.50
CA VAL A 308 -78.28 26.61 -23.61
C VAL A 308 -77.60 25.23 -23.53
N PRO A 309 -76.28 25.12 -23.73
CA PRO A 309 -75.57 23.87 -23.50
C PRO A 309 -75.74 23.49 -22.03
N THR A 310 -76.52 22.45 -21.72
CA THR A 310 -76.60 21.89 -20.37
C THR A 310 -75.36 21.04 -20.12
N SER A 311 -74.21 21.71 -20.02
CA SER A 311 -73.02 21.09 -19.47
C SER A 311 -73.23 20.85 -17.98
N LYS A 312 -73.29 19.56 -17.62
CA LYS A 312 -73.06 18.95 -16.28
C LYS A 312 -74.24 18.90 -15.31
N ASN A 313 -74.80 17.69 -15.16
CA ASN A 313 -75.40 17.23 -13.91
C ASN A 313 -74.84 15.82 -13.56
N PRO A 314 -74.31 15.56 -12.35
CA PRO A 314 -73.60 14.31 -12.02
C PRO A 314 -74.45 13.03 -11.89
N HIS A 315 -75.76 13.09 -12.13
CA HIS A 315 -76.69 11.98 -11.86
C HIS A 315 -77.56 11.50 -13.03
N GLY A 316 -77.26 11.90 -14.27
CA GLY A 316 -77.62 11.12 -15.47
C GLY A 316 -79.11 10.82 -15.74
N VAL A 317 -80.04 11.70 -15.40
CA VAL A 317 -81.45 11.58 -15.85
C VAL A 317 -81.77 12.74 -16.80
N TRP A 318 -82.14 12.40 -18.03
CA TRP A 318 -82.54 13.36 -19.07
C TRP A 318 -84.08 13.47 -19.10
N VAL A 319 -84.59 14.70 -19.17
CA VAL A 319 -85.93 15.02 -19.71
C VAL A 319 -85.71 15.92 -20.91
#